data_AF-X0SJ67-F1
#
_entry.id   AF-X0SJ67-F1
#
_cell.length_a   1.000
_cell.length_b   1.000
_cell.length_c   1.000
_cell.angle_alpha   90.00
_cell.angle_beta   90.00
_cell.angle_gamma   90.00
#
_symmetry.space_group_name_H-M   'P 1'
#
loop_
_entity.id
_entity.type
_entity.pdbx_description
1 polymer ?
#
loop_
_entity_poly.entity_id
_entity_poly.type
_entity_poly.pdbx_seq_one_letter_code
_entity_poly.pdbx_strand_id
1 'polypeptide(L)'
;MKRPRICVVIVDNDLKAVKQVEPLIDLFEIRIDLIGDGWQELVKQLKKPWIACNRHPDEGGKGEKIEARRIEGLLKAIELGADIVDIELRTRNLEEVIPLIKKRA
;
A
#
# COMPACT_ATOMS: atom_id res chain seq x y z
N MET A 1 13.25 -3.73 25.03
CA MET A 1 12.82 -2.61 24.17
C MET A 1 12.44 -3.16 22.81
N LYS A 2 11.25 -2.82 22.28
CA LYS A 2 10.94 -3.12 20.87
C LYS A 2 11.82 -2.20 20.02
N ARG A 3 12.71 -2.77 19.21
CA ARG A 3 13.46 -2.00 18.20
C ARG A 3 12.47 -1.37 17.21
N PRO A 4 12.75 -0.19 16.64
CA PRO A 4 12.00 0.31 15.49
C PRO A 4 11.96 -0.73 14.37
N ARG A 5 10.81 -0.84 13.69
CA ARG A 5 10.65 -1.72 12.52
C ARG A 5 11.19 -1.02 11.26
N ILE A 6 11.84 -1.78 10.39
CA ILE A 6 12.33 -1.32 9.10
C ILE A 6 11.27 -1.60 8.04
N CYS A 7 10.76 -0.54 7.40
CA CYS A 7 9.85 -0.60 6.27
C CYS A 7 10.60 -0.23 4.99
N VAL A 8 10.52 -1.09 3.97
CA VAL A 8 11.08 -0.79 2.64
C VAL A 8 9.97 -0.53 1.63
N VAL A 9 10.14 0.56 0.89
CA VAL A 9 9.19 1.00 -0.14
C VAL A 9 9.46 0.28 -1.45
N ILE A 10 8.43 -0.32 -2.03
CA ILE A 10 8.46 -0.87 -3.38
C ILE A 10 7.72 0.10 -4.31
N VAL A 11 8.41 0.52 -5.38
CA VAL A 11 7.93 1.54 -6.33
C VAL A 11 7.80 1.02 -7.76
N ASP A 12 8.25 -0.20 -8.02
CA ASP A 12 8.17 -0.89 -9.31
C ASP A 12 8.00 -2.40 -9.10
N ASN A 13 8.06 -3.18 -10.18
CA ASN A 13 7.88 -4.64 -10.16
C ASN A 13 9.21 -5.41 -10.17
N ASP A 14 10.31 -4.87 -9.64
CA ASP A 14 11.58 -5.59 -9.54
C ASP A 14 11.54 -6.66 -8.42
N LEU A 15 10.97 -7.81 -8.75
CA LEU A 15 10.89 -8.98 -7.87
C LEU A 15 12.26 -9.49 -7.41
N LYS A 16 13.33 -9.22 -8.16
CA LYS A 16 14.69 -9.64 -7.76
C LYS A 16 15.17 -8.76 -6.62
N ALA A 17 15.01 -7.44 -6.72
CA ALA A 17 15.33 -6.51 -5.64
C ALA A 17 14.50 -6.80 -4.39
N VAL A 18 13.20 -7.05 -4.54
CA VAL A 18 12.29 -7.43 -3.44
C VAL A 18 12.80 -8.66 -2.67
N LYS A 19 13.16 -9.73 -3.39
CA LYS A 19 13.67 -10.96 -2.77
C LYS A 19 15.02 -10.76 -2.06
N GLN A 20 15.87 -9.88 -2.58
CA GLN A 20 17.17 -9.60 -1.98
C GLN A 20 17.06 -8.82 -0.67
N VAL A 21 16.09 -7.89 -0.57
CA VAL A 21 15.93 -7.05 0.62
C VAL A 21 15.04 -7.69 1.70
N GLU A 22 14.15 -8.62 1.33
CA GLU A 22 13.19 -9.29 2.23
C GLU A 22 13.78 -9.81 3.56
N PRO A 23 14.99 -10.40 3.63
CA PRO A 23 15.56 -10.89 4.89
C PRO A 23 15.98 -9.78 5.88
N LEU A 24 16.13 -8.54 5.40
CA LEU A 24 16.72 -7.42 6.15
C LEU A 24 15.67 -6.49 6.79
N ILE A 25 14.39 -6.75 6.54
CA ILE A 25 13.30 -5.82 6.85
C ILE A 25 12.20 -6.49 7.68
N ASP A 26 11.33 -5.66 8.26
CA ASP A 26 10.18 -6.13 9.03
C ASP A 26 8.88 -6.08 8.22
N LEU A 27 8.75 -5.18 7.24
CA LEU A 27 7.56 -5.01 6.39
C LEU A 27 7.85 -4.21 5.10
N PHE A 28 6.95 -4.31 4.13
CA PHE A 28 6.97 -3.51 2.91
C PHE A 28 5.96 -2.36 2.93
N GLU A 29 6.23 -1.28 2.20
CA GLU A 29 5.21 -0.33 1.73
C GLU A 29 5.08 -0.48 0.21
N ILE A 30 3.88 -0.73 -0.28
CA ILE A 30 3.59 -0.88 -1.70
C ILE A 30 3.02 0.43 -2.22
N ARG A 31 3.79 1.14 -3.04
CA ARG A 31 3.36 2.37 -3.70
C ARG A 31 2.56 2.06 -4.96
N ILE A 32 1.29 1.73 -4.77
CA ILE A 32 0.32 1.42 -5.84
C ILE A 32 0.30 2.54 -6.88
N ASP A 33 0.39 3.79 -6.42
CA ASP A 33 0.39 4.98 -7.26
C ASP A 33 1.62 5.11 -8.18
N LEU A 34 2.71 4.40 -7.89
CA LEU A 34 3.94 4.38 -8.70
C LEU A 34 4.05 3.13 -9.57
N ILE A 35 3.66 1.98 -9.03
CA ILE A 35 3.78 0.68 -9.71
C ILE A 35 2.77 0.55 -10.86
N GLY A 36 1.58 1.14 -10.72
CA GLY A 36 0.47 0.93 -11.66
C GLY A 36 -0.01 -0.53 -11.65
N ASP A 37 -0.68 -0.98 -12.71
CA ASP A 37 -1.46 -2.24 -12.74
C ASP A 37 -0.71 -3.51 -12.32
N GLY A 38 0.62 -3.53 -12.36
CA GLY A 38 1.44 -4.69 -11.97
C GLY A 38 1.50 -4.98 -10.46
N TRP A 39 1.04 -4.06 -9.60
CA TRP A 39 1.18 -4.21 -8.14
C TRP A 39 0.45 -5.44 -7.60
N GLN A 40 -0.64 -5.87 -8.24
CA GLN A 40 -1.47 -7.00 -7.77
C GLN A 40 -0.74 -8.34 -7.86
N GLU A 41 0.02 -8.57 -8.94
CA GLU A 41 0.82 -9.79 -9.10
C GLU A 41 2.09 -9.77 -8.24
N LEU A 42 2.61 -8.56 -7.97
CA LEU A 42 3.73 -8.35 -7.05
C LEU A 42 3.35 -8.77 -5.62
N VAL A 43 2.23 -8.26 -5.07
CA VAL A 43 1.86 -8.48 -3.66
C VAL A 43 1.58 -9.94 -3.33
N LYS A 44 1.09 -10.73 -4.30
CA LYS A 44 0.87 -12.18 -4.15
C LYS A 44 2.15 -12.98 -3.87
N GLN A 45 3.31 -12.39 -4.14
CA GLN A 45 4.61 -13.05 -3.96
C GLN A 45 5.32 -12.63 -2.66
N LEU A 46 4.78 -11.66 -1.91
CA LEU A 46 5.38 -11.16 -0.68
C LEU A 46 5.20 -12.17 0.45
N LYS A 47 6.23 -12.34 1.28
CA LYS A 47 6.20 -13.21 2.47
C LYS A 47 6.27 -12.44 3.78
N LYS A 48 6.28 -11.10 3.70
CA LYS A 48 6.32 -10.19 4.85
C LYS A 48 5.03 -9.38 4.90
N PRO A 49 4.66 -8.85 6.08
CA PRO A 49 3.58 -7.91 6.19
C PRO A 49 3.79 -6.71 5.26
N TRP A 50 2.71 -6.10 4.78
CA TRP A 50 2.83 -4.97 3.88
C TRP A 50 1.76 -3.90 4.10
N ILE A 51 2.15 -2.66 3.81
CA ILE A 51 1.32 -1.47 3.84
C ILE A 51 0.85 -1.17 2.42
N ALA A 52 -0.46 -1.04 2.22
CA ALA A 52 -1.03 -0.51 1.00
C ALA A 52 -0.98 1.02 1.01
N CYS A 53 -0.26 1.60 0.06
CA CYS A 53 -0.18 3.06 -0.11
C CYS A 53 -0.57 3.45 -1.53
N ASN A 54 -1.63 4.25 -1.65
CA ASN A 54 -2.06 4.84 -2.92
C ASN A 54 -2.11 6.36 -2.74
N ARG A 55 -0.94 6.99 -2.83
CA ARG A 55 -0.73 8.41 -2.50
C ARG A 55 -1.41 9.29 -3.54
N HIS A 56 -2.20 10.25 -3.09
CA HIS A 56 -2.88 11.24 -3.93
C HIS A 56 -1.85 12.24 -4.51
N PRO A 57 -2.06 12.76 -5.73
CA PRO A 57 -1.15 13.74 -6.34
C PRO A 57 -0.95 15.03 -5.51
N ASP A 58 -1.96 15.48 -4.78
CA ASP A 58 -1.86 16.67 -3.91
C ASP A 58 -0.97 16.43 -2.67
N GLU A 59 -0.59 15.18 -2.39
CA GLU A 59 0.36 14.78 -1.35
C GLU A 59 1.64 14.15 -1.95
N GLY A 60 1.95 14.47 -3.21
CA GLY A 60 3.19 14.05 -3.88
C GLY A 60 3.15 12.63 -4.48
N GLY A 61 1.97 12.01 -4.56
CA GLY A 61 1.77 10.76 -5.30
C GLY A 61 1.75 10.96 -6.81
N LYS A 62 1.75 9.85 -7.57
CA LYS A 62 1.59 9.87 -9.05
C LYS A 62 0.37 9.11 -9.54
N GLY A 63 -0.51 8.73 -8.62
CA GLY A 63 -1.65 7.89 -8.89
C GLY A 63 -2.89 8.68 -9.29
N GLU A 64 -4.03 8.04 -9.08
CA GLU A 64 -5.30 8.50 -9.63
C GLU A 64 -5.83 9.75 -8.90
N LYS A 65 -6.18 10.79 -9.66
CA LYS A 65 -6.76 12.05 -9.13
C LYS A 65 -8.20 11.88 -8.66
N ILE A 66 -8.88 10.84 -9.14
CA ILE A 66 -10.25 10.54 -8.74
C ILE A 66 -10.20 9.76 -7.44
N GLU A 67 -10.64 10.41 -6.37
CA GLU A 67 -10.58 9.86 -5.02
C GLU A 67 -11.28 8.50 -4.88
N ALA A 68 -12.44 8.32 -5.51
CA ALA A 68 -13.15 7.04 -5.50
C ALA A 68 -12.28 5.88 -6.03
N ARG A 69 -11.60 6.10 -7.17
CA ARG A 69 -10.68 5.10 -7.75
C ARG A 69 -9.46 4.86 -6.88
N ARG A 70 -8.93 5.91 -6.25
CA ARG A 70 -7.83 5.80 -5.29
C ARG A 70 -8.22 4.89 -4.12
N ILE A 71 -9.41 5.10 -3.55
CA ILE A 71 -9.97 4.29 -2.47
C ILE A 71 -10.25 2.85 -2.93
N GLU A 72 -10.79 2.64 -4.14
CA GLU A 72 -10.96 1.30 -4.71
C GLU A 72 -9.64 0.50 -4.73
N GLY A 73 -8.53 1.14 -5.09
CA GLY A 73 -7.20 0.52 -5.03
C GLY A 73 -6.81 0.08 -3.61
N LEU A 74 -7.09 0.90 -2.60
CA LEU A 74 -6.83 0.54 -1.19
C LEU A 74 -7.75 -0.58 -0.71
N LEU A 75 -9.03 -0.55 -1.06
CA LEU A 75 -9.97 -1.62 -0.74
C LEU A 75 -9.55 -2.94 -1.39
N LYS A 76 -9.06 -2.88 -2.64
CA LYS A 76 -8.54 -4.06 -3.32
C LYS A 76 -7.29 -4.61 -2.64
N ALA A 77 -6.44 -3.75 -2.11
CA ALA A 77 -5.25 -4.15 -1.38
C ALA A 77 -5.59 -4.94 -0.11
N ILE A 78 -6.64 -4.53 0.61
CA ILE A 78 -7.16 -5.27 1.76
C ILE A 78 -7.61 -6.68 1.35
N GLU A 79 -8.35 -6.82 0.25
CA GLU A 79 -8.76 -8.14 -0.27
C GLU A 79 -7.57 -9.03 -0.65
N LEU A 80 -6.45 -8.43 -1.03
CA LEU A 80 -5.21 -9.12 -1.38
C LEU A 80 -4.29 -9.35 -0.15
N GLY A 81 -4.77 -9.05 1.06
CA GLY A 81 -4.07 -9.36 2.31
C GLY A 81 -3.12 -8.27 2.79
N ALA A 82 -3.39 -6.99 2.52
CA ALA A 82 -2.66 -5.90 3.16
C ALA A 82 -2.90 -5.89 4.67
N ASP A 83 -1.83 -5.87 5.46
CA ASP A 83 -1.91 -5.80 6.93
C ASP A 83 -2.24 -4.39 7.42
N ILE A 84 -1.86 -3.38 6.64
CA ILE A 84 -1.98 -1.95 6.99
C ILE A 84 -2.37 -1.18 5.73
N VAL A 85 -3.20 -0.15 5.89
CA VAL A 85 -3.55 0.79 4.83
C VAL A 85 -3.07 2.18 5.23
N ASP A 86 -2.28 2.82 4.37
CA ASP A 86 -1.94 4.24 4.48
C ASP A 86 -3.07 5.07 3.84
N ILE A 87 -3.79 5.83 4.67
CA ILE A 87 -4.87 6.72 4.25
C ILE A 87 -4.60 8.14 4.75
N GLU A 88 -4.76 9.08 3.83
CA GLU A 88 -4.46 10.49 4.05
C GLU A 88 -5.56 11.15 4.88
N LEU A 89 -5.18 11.97 5.85
CA LEU A 89 -6.12 12.72 6.68
C LEU A 89 -6.99 13.68 5.85
N ARG A 90 -6.50 14.13 4.68
CA ARG A 90 -7.19 15.04 3.77
C ARG A 90 -8.14 14.34 2.79
N THR A 91 -8.33 13.03 2.91
CA THR A 91 -9.34 12.28 2.14
C THR A 91 -10.71 12.92 2.36
N ARG A 92 -11.39 13.39 1.31
CA ARG A 92 -12.63 14.21 1.42
C ARG A 92 -13.74 13.50 2.19
N ASN A 93 -13.89 12.21 1.96
CA ASN A 93 -14.93 11.38 2.60
C ASN A 93 -14.34 10.42 3.64
N LEU A 94 -13.31 10.85 4.38
CA LEU A 94 -12.58 9.99 5.32
C LEU A 94 -13.50 9.26 6.31
N GLU A 95 -14.50 9.96 6.87
CA GLU A 95 -15.46 9.38 7.82
C GLU A 95 -16.28 8.22 7.23
N GLU A 96 -16.56 8.26 5.93
CA GLU A 96 -17.27 7.20 5.21
C GLU A 96 -16.32 6.06 4.83
N VAL A 97 -15.07 6.38 4.48
CA VAL A 97 -14.05 5.43 4.02
C VAL A 97 -13.51 4.57 5.16
N ILE A 98 -13.29 5.14 6.35
CA ILE A 98 -12.70 4.42 7.49
C ILE A 98 -13.53 3.18 7.88
N PRO A 99 -14.88 3.24 8.00
CA PRO A 99 -15.69 2.04 8.21
C PRO A 99 -15.56 0.99 7.11
N LEU A 100 -15.40 1.39 5.85
CA LEU A 100 -15.24 0.46 4.72
C LEU A 100 -13.90 -0.29 4.77
N ILE A 101 -12.84 0.39 5.22
CA ILE A 101 -11.52 -0.22 5.44
C ILE A 101 -11.58 -1.15 6.65
N LYS A 102 -12.09 -0.69 7.79
CA LYS A 102 -12.15 -1.47 9.03
C LYS A 102 -13.02 -2.71 8.94
N LYS A 103 -14.07 -2.72 8.11
CA LYS A 103 -14.94 -3.90 7.89
C LYS A 103 -14.24 -5.02 7.13
N ARG A 104 -13.18 -4.70 6.37
CA ARG A 104 -12.51 -5.63 5.46
C ARG A 104 -11.13 -6.08 5.97
N ALA A 105 -10.57 -5.40 6.97
CA ALA A 105 -9.27 -5.67 7.57
C ALA A 105 -9.35 -6.59 8.80
#